data_AF-A0A2S7T0B1-F1
#
_entry.id   AF-A0A2S7T0B1-F1
#
_cell.length_a   1.000
_cell.length_b   1.000
_cell.length_c   1.000
_cell.angle_alpha   90.00
_cell.angle_beta   90.00
_cell.angle_gamma   90.00
#
_symmetry.space_group_name_H-M   'P 1'
#
loop_
_entity.id
_entity.type
_entity.pdbx_description
1 polymer ?
#
loop_
_entity_poly.entity_id
_entity_poly.type
_entity_poly.pdbx_seq_one_letter_code
_entity_poly.pdbx_strand_id
1 'polypeptide(L)'
;MSQTIVCSSCGAKNLLADNEDAILCSYCQNPLTRPVPEEVISHSTPTQDHTTETTTLLAYALRARSANNYDEATTTYNKVLEIDRYSAEAYFGRAYCYAWSASLDELDVDALIKDFGLAIKAYEDRLTPMEMTSRIVDEVCKWASASYDTSYQLTIDSDHPNQSLPLHIDRCEKLIKVLEWAHDIYKESFATIYIAVRICKELKGENSYKNSQNKSGVLWPGAEIKLAFSKKHDELLASIPYNDPQKDQLRKEKSQPRLWLVRYAIVIIAVILAFKGCQYLYNSGREQIRQRQDQVKEERARDSVAKAIEDATLAAKQAEIAKQDSTPPPKPKKTRKRKK
;
A
#
# COMPACT_ATOMS: atom_id res chain seq x y z
N MET A 1 31.07 -31.26 38.74
CA MET A 1 31.72 -30.13 38.05
C MET A 1 31.60 -28.93 38.98
N SER A 2 32.70 -28.43 39.55
CA SER A 2 32.66 -27.29 40.47
C SER A 2 32.28 -26.01 39.72
N GLN A 3 31.15 -25.40 40.06
CA GLN A 3 30.70 -24.14 39.46
C GLN A 3 31.46 -22.96 40.10
N THR A 4 31.97 -22.05 39.27
CA THR A 4 32.62 -20.80 39.70
C THR A 4 31.65 -19.63 39.61
N ILE A 5 31.46 -18.89 40.70
CA ILE A 5 30.63 -17.67 40.76
C ILE A 5 31.49 -16.43 41.01
N VAL A 6 31.15 -15.31 40.37
CA VAL A 6 31.84 -14.02 40.54
C VAL A 6 31.05 -13.15 41.52
N CYS A 7 31.71 -12.65 42.57
CA CYS A 7 31.10 -11.73 43.53
C CYS A 7 30.79 -10.38 42.88
N SER A 8 29.54 -9.92 42.98
CA SER A 8 29.10 -8.62 42.45
C SER A 8 29.72 -7.42 43.17
N SER A 9 30.14 -7.57 44.44
CA SER A 9 30.72 -6.48 45.22
C SER A 9 32.22 -6.30 45.02
N CYS A 10 32.98 -7.39 44.86
CA CYS A 10 34.45 -7.33 44.81
C CYS A 10 35.08 -7.98 43.58
N GLY A 11 34.30 -8.63 42.71
CA GLY A 11 34.78 -9.29 41.49
C GLY A 11 35.55 -10.60 41.72
N ALA A 12 35.71 -11.06 42.96
CA ALA A 12 36.42 -12.31 43.25
C ALA A 12 35.66 -13.54 42.75
N LYS A 13 36.39 -14.52 42.21
CA LYS A 13 35.86 -15.83 41.81
C LYS A 13 35.84 -16.76 43.02
N ASN A 14 34.68 -17.32 43.34
CA ASN A 14 34.47 -18.24 44.46
C ASN A 14 34.09 -19.62 43.91
N LEU A 15 34.61 -20.67 44.54
CA LEU A 15 34.24 -22.06 44.26
C LEU A 15 33.08 -22.44 45.18
N LEU A 16 31.96 -22.87 44.61
CA LEU A 16 30.80 -23.30 45.38
C LEU A 16 31.00 -24.73 45.88
N ALA A 17 30.92 -24.93 47.20
CA ALA A 17 30.75 -26.26 47.81
C ALA A 17 29.26 -26.62 47.80
N ASP A 18 28.94 -27.87 47.50
CA ASP A 18 27.58 -28.25 47.07
C ASP A 18 26.48 -28.12 48.15
N ASN A 19 26.80 -27.91 49.43
CA ASN A 19 25.85 -28.11 50.54
C ASN A 19 25.76 -26.97 51.60
N GLU A 20 26.04 -25.72 51.24
CA GLU A 20 25.81 -24.58 52.16
C GLU A 20 24.66 -23.67 51.70
N ASP A 21 23.71 -23.44 52.62
CA ASP A 21 22.49 -22.64 52.41
C ASP A 21 22.75 -21.13 52.33
N ALA A 22 23.94 -20.68 52.75
CA ALA A 22 24.37 -19.30 52.65
C ALA A 22 25.85 -19.25 52.24
N ILE A 23 26.13 -18.97 50.96
CA ILE A 23 27.50 -18.79 50.48
C ILE A 23 27.88 -17.33 50.67
N LEU A 24 28.78 -17.05 51.62
CA LEU A 24 29.42 -15.74 51.73
C LEU A 24 30.64 -15.69 50.82
N CYS A 25 30.91 -14.53 50.22
CA CYS A 25 32.15 -14.35 49.48
C CYS A 25 33.35 -14.46 50.43
N SER A 26 34.34 -15.29 50.09
CA SER A 26 35.52 -15.52 50.93
C SER A 26 36.38 -14.27 51.16
N TYR A 27 36.18 -13.21 50.35
CA TYR A 27 36.95 -11.97 50.40
C TYR A 27 36.22 -10.84 51.13
N CYS A 28 34.98 -10.55 50.75
CA CYS A 28 34.23 -9.41 51.31
C CYS A 28 33.09 -9.79 52.26
N GLN A 29 32.87 -11.09 52.48
CA GLN A 29 31.79 -11.65 53.32
C GLN A 29 30.37 -11.25 52.91
N ASN A 30 30.18 -10.58 51.76
CA ASN A 30 28.84 -10.34 51.25
C ASN A 30 28.20 -11.64 50.79
N PRO A 31 26.88 -11.81 51.02
CA PRO A 31 26.16 -12.98 50.55
C PRO A 31 26.17 -13.04 49.03
N LEU A 32 26.57 -14.20 48.50
CA LEU A 32 26.49 -14.52 47.09
C LEU A 32 25.10 -15.09 46.82
N THR A 33 24.30 -14.37 46.05
CA THR A 33 23.08 -14.92 45.47
C THR A 33 23.48 -16.00 44.47
N ARG A 34 23.13 -17.27 44.74
CA ARG A 34 23.21 -18.30 43.69
C ARG A 34 22.42 -17.76 42.49
N PRO A 35 22.95 -17.83 41.27
CA PRO A 35 22.10 -17.69 40.10
C PRO A 35 21.03 -18.76 40.26
N VAL A 36 19.81 -18.33 40.55
CA VAL A 36 18.66 -19.23 40.54
C VAL A 36 18.73 -19.89 39.17
N PRO A 37 18.80 -21.23 39.08
CA PRO A 37 18.65 -21.89 37.79
C PRO A 37 17.44 -21.26 37.12
N GLU A 38 17.52 -20.96 35.84
CA GLU A 38 16.38 -20.49 35.03
C GLU A 38 15.32 -21.62 34.93
N GLU A 39 14.87 -22.15 36.07
CA GLU A 39 13.61 -22.87 36.21
C GLU A 39 12.53 -21.83 35.96
N VAL A 40 12.15 -21.71 34.70
CA VAL A 40 10.77 -21.73 34.20
C VAL A 40 9.74 -21.27 35.25
N ILE A 41 9.92 -20.06 35.76
CA ILE A 41 8.79 -19.30 36.29
C ILE A 41 8.10 -18.79 35.04
N SER A 42 7.20 -19.63 34.55
CA SER A 42 6.06 -19.27 33.72
C SER A 42 5.22 -18.24 34.51
N HIS A 43 5.74 -17.02 34.62
CA HIS A 43 4.91 -15.84 34.75
C HIS A 43 4.23 -15.68 33.39
N SER A 44 3.15 -16.44 33.19
CA SER A 44 2.12 -16.03 32.25
C SER A 44 1.50 -14.73 32.79
N THR A 45 2.21 -13.62 32.61
CA THR A 45 1.53 -12.35 32.38
C THR A 45 0.52 -12.64 31.28
N PRO A 46 -0.76 -12.29 31.45
CA PRO A 46 -1.72 -12.44 30.37
C PRO A 46 -1.12 -11.68 29.19
N THR A 47 -0.66 -12.39 28.17
CA THR A 47 -0.29 -11.78 26.90
C THR A 47 -1.60 -11.19 26.40
N GLN A 48 -1.77 -9.87 26.59
CA GLN A 48 -2.87 -9.17 25.97
C GLN A 48 -2.75 -9.47 24.48
N ASP A 49 -3.77 -10.16 23.96
CA ASP A 49 -3.82 -10.53 22.57
C ASP A 49 -4.10 -9.25 21.76
N HIS A 50 -3.03 -8.51 21.45
CA HIS A 50 -3.09 -7.29 20.66
C HIS A 50 -3.27 -7.58 19.17
N THR A 51 -3.55 -8.82 18.75
CA THR A 51 -3.77 -9.16 17.34
C THR A 51 -4.93 -8.39 16.74
N THR A 52 -6.03 -8.22 17.48
CA THR A 52 -7.21 -7.46 17.02
C THR A 52 -6.89 -5.97 16.87
N GLU A 53 -6.10 -5.42 17.79
CA GLU A 53 -5.66 -4.01 17.74
C GLU A 53 -4.71 -3.76 16.56
N THR A 54 -3.70 -4.63 16.41
CA THR A 54 -2.70 -4.56 15.33
C THR A 54 -3.36 -4.69 13.96
N THR A 55 -4.30 -5.62 13.79
CA THR A 55 -5.05 -5.80 12.53
C THR A 55 -5.93 -4.60 12.20
N THR A 56 -6.57 -4.00 13.21
CA THR A 56 -7.39 -2.79 13.05
C THR A 56 -6.51 -1.61 12.62
N LEU A 57 -5.37 -1.39 13.27
CA LEU A 57 -4.41 -0.33 12.92
C LEU A 57 -3.84 -0.54 11.52
N LEU A 58 -3.49 -1.76 11.14
CA LEU A 58 -3.01 -2.06 9.80
C LEU A 58 -4.07 -1.72 8.74
N ALA A 59 -5.34 -2.06 9.00
CA ALA A 59 -6.44 -1.72 8.10
C ALA A 59 -6.63 -0.20 7.95
N TYR A 60 -6.47 0.57 9.03
CA TYR A 60 -6.48 2.04 8.96
C TYR A 60 -5.32 2.59 8.14
N ALA A 61 -4.10 2.11 8.39
CA ALA A 61 -2.92 2.53 7.64
C ALA A 61 -3.06 2.25 6.13
N LEU A 62 -3.59 1.08 5.77
CA LEU A 62 -3.84 0.70 4.38
C LEU A 62 -4.88 1.61 3.70
N ARG A 63 -5.97 1.97 4.41
CA ARG A 63 -6.98 2.91 3.89
C ARG A 63 -6.38 4.30 3.68
N ALA A 64 -5.66 4.83 4.66
CA ALA A 64 -4.99 6.12 4.56
C ALA A 64 -3.99 6.14 3.39
N ARG A 65 -3.18 5.09 3.24
CA ARG A 65 -2.26 4.90 2.10
C ARG A 65 -3.00 4.91 0.76
N SER A 66 -4.13 4.19 0.66
CA SER A 66 -4.93 4.13 -0.57
C SER A 66 -5.61 5.45 -0.92
N ALA A 67 -5.81 6.32 0.08
CA ALA A 67 -6.31 7.67 -0.09
C ALA A 67 -5.18 8.70 -0.37
N ASN A 68 -3.93 8.25 -0.52
CA ASN A 68 -2.72 9.08 -0.61
C ASN A 68 -2.45 9.96 0.62
N ASN A 69 -3.07 9.67 1.77
CA ASN A 69 -2.77 10.33 3.05
C ASN A 69 -1.53 9.68 3.67
N TYR A 70 -0.37 9.92 3.07
CA TYR A 70 0.86 9.20 3.44
C TYR A 70 1.38 9.53 4.84
N ASP A 71 1.18 10.75 5.35
CA ASP A 71 1.59 11.13 6.70
C ASP A 71 0.79 10.38 7.78
N GLU A 72 -0.52 10.30 7.58
CA GLU A 72 -1.44 9.56 8.46
C GLU A 72 -1.13 8.05 8.40
N ALA A 73 -0.91 7.52 7.20
CA ALA A 73 -0.54 6.12 7.00
C ALA A 73 0.78 5.79 7.71
N THR A 74 1.82 6.61 7.52
CA THR A 74 3.13 6.47 8.18
C THR A 74 3.00 6.47 9.69
N THR A 75 2.26 7.43 10.25
CA THR A 75 2.00 7.52 11.70
C THR A 75 1.29 6.26 12.20
N THR A 76 0.35 5.72 11.43
CA THR A 76 -0.38 4.52 11.81
C THR A 76 0.48 3.26 11.70
N TYR A 77 1.33 3.14 10.68
CA TYR A 77 2.31 2.04 10.60
C TYR A 77 3.32 2.07 11.75
N ASN A 78 3.74 3.25 12.21
CA ASN A 78 4.58 3.36 13.40
C ASN A 78 3.89 2.79 14.64
N LYS A 79 2.60 3.08 14.84
CA LYS A 79 1.82 2.47 15.94
C LYS A 79 1.71 0.95 15.81
N VAL A 80 1.57 0.43 14.59
CA VAL A 80 1.61 -1.02 14.36
C VAL A 80 2.96 -1.59 14.79
N LEU A 81 4.07 -0.93 14.45
CA LEU A 81 5.43 -1.36 14.80
C LEU A 81 5.77 -1.21 16.30
N GLU A 82 5.08 -0.32 17.01
CA GLU A 82 5.16 -0.21 18.48
C GLU A 82 4.54 -1.44 19.19
N ILE A 83 3.51 -2.05 18.59
CA ILE A 83 2.81 -3.22 19.12
C ILE A 83 3.42 -4.52 18.59
N ASP A 84 3.58 -4.64 17.27
CA ASP A 84 4.21 -5.76 16.57
C ASP A 84 5.44 -5.26 15.79
N ARG A 85 6.60 -5.31 16.44
CA ARG A 85 7.91 -4.99 15.86
C ARG A 85 8.33 -5.89 14.70
N TYR A 86 7.62 -6.98 14.43
CA TYR A 86 7.89 -7.95 13.36
C TYR A 86 6.81 -7.93 12.28
N SER A 87 6.03 -6.85 12.19
CA SER A 87 5.03 -6.68 11.13
C SER A 87 5.71 -6.31 9.80
N ALA A 88 5.89 -7.31 8.94
CA ALA A 88 6.44 -7.12 7.59
C ALA A 88 5.61 -6.11 6.77
N GLU A 89 4.28 -6.21 6.83
CA GLU A 89 3.35 -5.29 6.18
C GLU A 89 3.49 -3.85 6.67
N ALA A 90 3.78 -3.64 7.97
CA ALA A 90 3.97 -2.29 8.51
C ALA A 90 5.28 -1.66 8.03
N TYR A 91 6.38 -2.42 8.02
CA TYR A 91 7.63 -1.96 7.42
C TYR A 91 7.50 -1.65 5.93
N PHE A 92 6.88 -2.57 5.17
CA PHE A 92 6.59 -2.36 3.75
C PHE A 92 5.73 -1.11 3.54
N GLY A 93 4.65 -0.98 4.31
CA GLY A 93 3.71 0.12 4.19
C GLY A 93 4.34 1.47 4.53
N ARG A 94 5.20 1.53 5.54
CA ARG A 94 5.93 2.73 5.93
C ARG A 94 6.94 3.15 4.86
N ALA A 95 7.75 2.20 4.37
CA ALA A 95 8.68 2.44 3.26
C ALA A 95 7.96 2.94 2.00
N TYR A 96 6.83 2.31 1.66
CA TYR A 96 5.98 2.78 0.57
C TYR A 96 5.54 4.23 0.78
N CYS A 97 5.04 4.59 1.97
CA CYS A 97 4.62 5.95 2.23
C CYS A 97 5.78 6.94 2.12
N TYR A 98 6.97 6.63 2.65
CA TYR A 98 8.15 7.48 2.50
C TYR A 98 8.54 7.70 1.04
N ALA A 99 8.53 6.65 0.22
CA ALA A 99 8.86 6.77 -1.20
C ALA A 99 7.88 7.70 -1.93
N TRP A 100 6.57 7.60 -1.64
CA TRP A 100 5.53 8.31 -2.36
C TRP A 100 5.13 9.67 -1.76
N SER A 101 5.52 9.97 -0.52
CA SER A 101 5.26 11.26 0.13
C SER A 101 6.43 12.23 0.07
N ALA A 102 7.66 11.72 0.00
CA ALA A 102 8.84 12.55 0.04
C ALA A 102 8.90 13.45 -1.20
N SER A 103 9.23 14.72 -0.98
CA SER A 103 9.82 15.51 -2.05
C SER A 103 11.11 14.81 -2.49
N LEU A 104 11.40 14.80 -3.79
CA LEU A 104 12.59 14.09 -4.31
C LEU A 104 13.91 14.61 -3.69
N ASP A 105 13.89 15.83 -3.15
CA ASP A 105 15.04 16.46 -2.50
C ASP A 105 15.25 15.97 -1.06
N GLU A 106 14.17 15.66 -0.33
CA GLU A 106 14.20 15.23 1.08
C GLU A 106 14.23 13.70 1.24
N LEU A 107 14.21 12.96 0.13
CA LEU A 107 14.18 11.51 0.15
C LEU A 107 15.45 10.92 0.79
N ASP A 108 15.29 10.36 1.99
CA ASP A 108 16.29 9.50 2.63
C ASP A 108 16.21 8.08 2.07
N VAL A 109 17.06 7.83 1.07
CA VAL A 109 17.16 6.55 0.38
C VAL A 109 17.63 5.43 1.30
N ASP A 110 18.49 5.74 2.27
CA ASP A 110 19.05 4.74 3.18
C ASP A 110 17.99 4.29 4.19
N ALA A 111 17.17 5.20 4.70
CA ALA A 111 16.00 4.87 5.51
C ALA A 111 14.99 4.01 4.74
N LEU A 112 14.73 4.35 3.46
CA LEU A 112 13.83 3.58 2.60
C LEU A 112 14.33 2.14 2.40
N ILE A 113 15.60 1.97 2.00
CA ILE A 113 16.23 0.66 1.80
C ILE A 113 16.21 -0.15 3.11
N LYS A 114 16.49 0.49 4.24
CA LYS A 114 16.47 -0.14 5.56
C LYS A 114 15.08 -0.71 5.89
N ASP A 115 14.02 0.07 5.70
CA ASP A 115 12.66 -0.38 6.01
C ASP A 115 12.19 -1.52 5.10
N PHE A 116 12.48 -1.46 3.80
CA PHE A 116 12.19 -2.59 2.93
C PHE A 116 13.00 -3.84 3.31
N GLY A 117 14.27 -3.68 3.69
CA GLY A 117 15.09 -4.78 4.19
C GLY A 117 14.53 -5.40 5.47
N LEU A 118 13.98 -4.59 6.38
CA LEU A 118 13.29 -5.08 7.57
C LEU A 118 11.98 -5.80 7.23
N ALA A 119 11.23 -5.34 6.22
CA ALA A 119 10.04 -6.02 5.76
C ALA A 119 10.34 -7.43 5.23
N ILE A 120 11.41 -7.60 4.45
CA ILE A 120 11.84 -8.93 3.94
C ILE A 120 12.21 -9.85 5.10
N LYS A 121 13.03 -9.37 6.04
CA LYS A 121 13.46 -10.15 7.21
C LYS A 121 12.29 -10.58 8.09
N ALA A 122 11.37 -9.66 8.37
CA ALA A 122 10.18 -9.95 9.16
C ALA A 122 9.24 -10.97 8.49
N TYR A 123 9.27 -11.04 7.15
CA TYR A 123 8.48 -11.99 6.38
C TYR A 123 9.11 -13.39 6.29
N GLU A 124 10.44 -13.47 6.27
CA GLU A 124 11.20 -14.73 6.25
C GLU A 124 10.85 -15.66 7.42
N ASP A 125 10.50 -15.09 8.57
CA ASP A 125 10.07 -15.84 9.75
C ASP A 125 8.66 -16.47 9.61
N ARG A 126 7.88 -16.08 8.58
CA ARG A 126 6.46 -16.46 8.42
C ARG A 126 6.15 -17.21 7.13
N LEU A 127 6.74 -16.83 5.99
CA LEU A 127 6.43 -17.30 4.62
C LEU A 127 7.69 -17.29 3.73
N THR A 128 7.58 -17.67 2.45
CA THR A 128 8.73 -17.65 1.54
C THR A 128 9.17 -16.19 1.26
N PRO A 129 10.44 -15.81 1.49
CA PRO A 129 10.94 -14.44 1.31
C PRO A 129 10.72 -13.87 -0.10
N MET A 130 10.54 -14.75 -1.08
CA MET A 130 10.38 -14.43 -2.50
C MET A 130 9.12 -13.60 -2.79
N GLU A 131 7.99 -13.85 -2.11
CA GLU A 131 6.75 -13.10 -2.36
C GLU A 131 6.89 -11.63 -1.94
N MET A 132 7.40 -11.38 -0.72
CA MET A 132 7.64 -10.03 -0.22
C MET A 132 8.73 -9.32 -1.04
N THR A 133 9.81 -10.03 -1.37
CA THR A 133 10.90 -9.50 -2.20
C THR A 133 10.39 -9.07 -3.57
N SER A 134 9.63 -9.91 -4.26
CA SER A 134 9.03 -9.62 -5.57
C SER A 134 8.13 -8.38 -5.50
N ARG A 135 7.25 -8.31 -4.49
CA ARG A 135 6.36 -7.16 -4.27
C ARG A 135 7.13 -5.85 -4.02
N ILE A 136 8.19 -5.89 -3.22
CA ILE A 136 9.05 -4.72 -2.95
C ILE A 136 9.73 -4.26 -4.23
N VAL A 137 10.30 -5.19 -4.99
CA VAL A 137 11.00 -4.89 -6.24
C VAL A 137 10.06 -4.25 -7.26
N ASP A 138 8.83 -4.76 -7.40
CA ASP A 138 7.81 -4.18 -8.26
C ASP A 138 7.48 -2.73 -7.86
N GLU A 139 7.31 -2.46 -6.56
CA GLU A 139 7.02 -1.11 -6.08
C GLU A 139 8.21 -0.16 -6.26
N VAL A 140 9.43 -0.63 -5.99
CA VAL A 140 10.67 0.14 -6.26
C VAL A 140 10.75 0.51 -7.74
N CYS A 141 10.46 -0.42 -8.66
CA CYS A 141 10.51 -0.15 -10.09
C CYS A 141 9.47 0.91 -10.51
N LYS A 142 8.22 0.79 -10.02
CA LYS A 142 7.15 1.76 -10.32
C LYS A 142 7.51 3.15 -9.81
N TRP A 143 7.92 3.22 -8.55
CA TRP A 143 8.29 4.47 -7.90
C TRP A 143 9.51 5.11 -8.57
N ALA A 144 10.56 4.34 -8.87
CA ALA A 144 11.77 4.87 -9.49
C ALA A 144 11.50 5.42 -10.90
N SER A 145 10.67 4.73 -11.70
CA SER A 145 10.28 5.26 -13.01
C SER A 145 9.48 6.55 -12.87
N ALA A 146 8.45 6.58 -12.01
CA ALA A 146 7.63 7.77 -11.82
C ALA A 146 8.43 8.97 -11.28
N SER A 147 9.34 8.72 -10.35
CA SER A 147 10.23 9.72 -9.76
C SER A 147 11.22 10.28 -10.79
N TYR A 148 11.78 9.41 -11.63
CA TYR A 148 12.63 9.83 -12.74
C TYR A 148 11.88 10.74 -13.70
N ASP A 149 10.71 10.29 -14.19
CA ASP A 149 9.90 11.04 -15.16
C ASP A 149 9.49 12.41 -14.60
N THR A 150 9.09 12.45 -13.33
CA THR A 150 8.74 13.70 -12.63
C THR A 150 9.94 14.62 -12.50
N SER A 151 11.10 14.11 -12.07
CA SER A 151 12.30 14.93 -11.94
C SER A 151 12.80 15.46 -13.28
N TYR A 152 12.70 14.65 -14.33
CA TYR A 152 13.06 15.04 -15.68
C TYR A 152 12.17 16.17 -16.18
N GLN A 153 10.84 16.04 -16.00
CA GLN A 153 9.88 17.06 -16.39
C GLN A 153 10.10 18.38 -15.63
N LEU A 154 10.31 18.33 -14.32
CA LEU A 154 10.65 19.51 -13.50
C LEU A 154 11.93 20.22 -13.98
N THR A 155 12.88 19.46 -14.51
CA THR A 155 14.13 20.03 -15.04
C THR A 155 13.90 20.77 -16.35
N ILE A 156 13.10 20.19 -17.23
CA ILE A 156 12.76 20.77 -18.54
C ILE A 156 11.86 22.00 -18.41
N ASP A 157 10.89 21.94 -17.52
CA ASP A 157 9.91 23.02 -17.32
C ASP A 157 10.45 24.17 -16.46
N SER A 158 11.63 23.99 -15.85
CA SER A 158 12.29 25.05 -15.07
C SER A 158 12.67 26.24 -15.94
N ASP A 159 12.39 27.46 -15.46
CA ASP A 159 12.91 28.71 -16.05
C ASP A 159 14.45 28.79 -16.00
N HIS A 160 15.07 27.99 -15.11
CA HIS A 160 16.51 27.95 -14.87
C HIS A 160 17.03 26.51 -14.96
N PRO A 161 17.01 25.91 -16.15
CA PRO A 161 17.33 24.50 -16.33
C PRO A 161 18.77 24.17 -15.86
N ASN A 162 19.70 25.13 -15.96
CA ASN A 162 21.09 24.94 -15.50
C ASN A 162 21.19 24.79 -13.97
N GLN A 163 20.23 25.32 -13.22
CA GLN A 163 20.15 25.18 -11.77
C GLN A 163 19.39 23.90 -11.37
N SER A 164 18.42 23.46 -12.17
CA SER A 164 17.65 22.24 -11.90
C SER A 164 18.36 20.97 -12.33
N LEU A 165 19.24 21.02 -13.34
CA LEU A 165 19.97 19.84 -13.83
C LEU A 165 20.83 19.14 -12.75
N PRO A 166 21.63 19.84 -11.93
CA PRO A 166 22.36 19.22 -10.84
C PRO A 166 21.44 18.49 -9.84
N LEU A 167 20.27 19.06 -9.52
CA LEU A 167 19.29 18.43 -8.64
C LEU A 167 18.71 17.15 -9.27
N HIS A 168 18.42 17.18 -10.57
CA HIS A 168 17.96 15.99 -11.29
C HIS A 168 19.00 14.88 -11.29
N ILE A 169 20.28 15.22 -11.46
CA ILE A 169 21.38 14.26 -11.42
C ILE A 169 21.49 13.62 -10.02
N ASP A 170 21.47 14.42 -8.95
CA ASP A 170 21.47 13.92 -7.56
C ASP A 170 20.31 12.95 -7.32
N ARG A 171 19.10 13.31 -7.76
CA ARG A 171 17.92 12.44 -7.68
C ARG A 171 18.12 11.14 -8.47
N CYS A 172 18.70 11.20 -9.66
CA CYS A 172 18.97 10.00 -10.45
C CYS A 172 19.98 9.06 -9.79
N GLU A 173 21.03 9.59 -9.15
CA GLU A 173 21.99 8.79 -8.39
C GLU A 173 21.31 8.05 -7.23
N LYS A 174 20.45 8.76 -6.50
CA LYS A 174 19.59 8.19 -5.45
C LYS A 174 18.70 7.07 -5.99
N LEU A 175 18.03 7.28 -7.12
CA LEU A 175 17.18 6.26 -7.76
C LEU A 175 17.98 5.02 -8.19
N ILE A 176 19.14 5.22 -8.81
CA ILE A 176 20.02 4.12 -9.22
C ILE A 176 20.45 3.31 -8.00
N LYS A 177 20.82 3.95 -6.89
CA LYS A 177 21.19 3.26 -5.65
C LYS A 177 20.08 2.32 -5.15
N VAL A 178 18.81 2.74 -5.17
CA VAL A 178 17.68 1.87 -4.79
C VAL A 178 17.49 0.73 -5.77
N LEU A 179 17.61 1.01 -7.07
CA LEU A 179 17.44 -0.01 -8.12
C LEU A 179 18.55 -1.07 -8.07
N GLU A 180 19.78 -0.69 -7.77
CA GLU A 180 20.89 -1.62 -7.55
C GLU A 180 20.64 -2.50 -6.34
N TRP A 181 20.24 -1.91 -5.21
CA TRP A 181 19.85 -2.67 -4.03
C TRP A 181 18.70 -3.66 -4.33
N ALA A 182 17.69 -3.22 -5.06
CA ALA A 182 16.56 -4.07 -5.46
C ALA A 182 16.98 -5.21 -6.41
N HIS A 183 17.94 -4.95 -7.31
CA HIS A 183 18.52 -5.97 -8.18
C HIS A 183 19.33 -7.01 -7.39
N ASP A 184 20.10 -6.56 -6.38
CA ASP A 184 20.93 -7.44 -5.56
C ASP A 184 20.09 -8.44 -4.76
N ILE A 185 18.94 -8.01 -4.21
CA ILE A 185 18.02 -8.89 -3.49
C ILE A 185 17.18 -9.78 -4.42
N TYR A 186 17.00 -9.40 -5.68
CA TYR A 186 16.14 -10.12 -6.63
C TYR A 186 16.68 -10.08 -8.06
N LYS A 187 17.73 -10.88 -8.29
CA LYS A 187 18.47 -10.94 -9.55
C LYS A 187 17.65 -11.37 -10.76
N GLU A 188 16.51 -12.04 -10.53
CA GLU A 188 15.60 -12.48 -11.59
C GLU A 188 14.79 -11.32 -12.18
N SER A 189 14.66 -10.19 -11.47
CA SER A 189 13.96 -9.03 -12.01
C SER A 189 14.87 -8.20 -12.91
N PHE A 190 14.68 -8.38 -14.22
CA PHE A 190 15.31 -7.53 -15.23
C PHE A 190 14.76 -6.09 -15.24
N ALA A 191 13.59 -5.86 -14.65
CA ALA A 191 12.98 -4.53 -14.63
C ALA A 191 13.83 -3.52 -13.86
N THR A 192 14.40 -3.92 -12.72
CA THR A 192 15.27 -3.07 -11.89
C THR A 192 16.45 -2.53 -12.68
N ILE A 193 17.19 -3.44 -13.33
CA ILE A 193 18.40 -3.11 -14.06
C ILE A 193 18.09 -2.38 -15.37
N TYR A 194 16.98 -2.71 -16.02
CA TYR A 194 16.52 -2.02 -17.22
C TYR A 194 16.25 -0.54 -16.93
N ILE A 195 15.55 -0.24 -15.83
CA ILE A 195 15.26 1.14 -15.43
C ILE A 195 16.57 1.88 -15.10
N ALA A 196 17.49 1.26 -14.36
CA ALA A 196 18.77 1.87 -14.02
C ALA A 196 19.62 2.16 -15.28
N VAL A 197 19.68 1.22 -16.23
CA VAL A 197 20.35 1.39 -17.53
C VAL A 197 19.70 2.51 -18.34
N ARG A 198 18.36 2.59 -18.38
CA ARG A 198 17.64 3.67 -19.05
C ARG A 198 18.03 5.04 -18.49
N ILE A 199 18.00 5.20 -17.17
CA ILE A 199 18.39 6.45 -16.49
C ILE A 199 19.83 6.82 -16.86
N CYS A 200 20.77 5.88 -16.77
CA CYS A 200 22.17 6.16 -17.11
C CYS A 200 22.34 6.56 -18.59
N LYS A 201 21.65 5.88 -19.51
CA LYS A 201 21.70 6.15 -20.95
C LYS A 201 21.21 7.57 -21.28
N GLU A 202 20.13 8.00 -20.65
CA GLU A 202 19.58 9.35 -20.82
C GLU A 202 20.52 10.41 -20.24
N LEU A 203 21.19 10.13 -19.11
CA LEU A 203 22.17 11.05 -18.50
C LEU A 203 23.51 11.14 -19.26
N LYS A 204 23.93 10.10 -19.98
CA LYS A 204 25.02 10.22 -20.97
C LYS A 204 24.66 11.20 -22.11
N GLY A 205 23.35 11.44 -22.27
CA GLY A 205 22.74 12.31 -23.26
C GLY A 205 22.77 11.74 -24.68
N GLU A 206 22.59 10.43 -24.82
CA GLU A 206 22.20 9.87 -26.13
C GLU A 206 20.85 10.45 -26.61
N ASN A 207 20.02 10.92 -25.66
CA ASN A 207 18.83 11.72 -25.90
C ASN A 207 19.15 13.18 -25.59
N SER A 208 19.15 14.06 -26.59
CA SER A 208 19.33 15.49 -26.34
C SER A 208 18.14 16.05 -25.55
N TYR A 209 18.42 16.73 -24.43
CA TYR A 209 17.43 17.53 -23.70
C TYR A 209 16.95 18.65 -24.62
N LYS A 210 15.82 18.44 -25.29
CA LYS A 210 15.16 19.47 -26.09
C LYS A 210 14.17 20.17 -25.18
N ASN A 211 14.48 21.39 -24.76
CA ASN A 211 13.48 22.26 -24.14
C ASN A 211 12.34 22.52 -25.15
N SER A 212 11.09 22.51 -24.68
CA SER A 212 9.88 22.80 -25.45
C SER A 212 9.97 24.12 -26.24
N GLN A 213 10.82 25.06 -25.82
CA GLN A 213 11.02 26.33 -26.49
C GLN A 213 11.98 26.30 -27.70
N ASN A 214 12.50 25.14 -28.13
CA ASN A 214 13.37 25.01 -29.31
C ASN A 214 14.62 25.92 -29.30
N LYS A 215 14.99 26.48 -28.14
CA LYS A 215 16.24 27.24 -27.99
C LYS A 215 17.36 26.22 -27.84
N SER A 216 18.21 26.14 -28.84
CA SER A 216 19.31 25.19 -29.05
C SER A 216 20.42 25.20 -27.99
N GLY A 217 20.19 25.77 -26.81
CA GLY A 217 21.07 25.61 -25.66
C GLY A 217 20.88 24.23 -25.07
N VAL A 218 21.55 23.23 -25.63
CA VAL A 218 21.47 21.87 -25.13
C VAL A 218 22.06 21.85 -23.72
N LEU A 219 21.22 21.56 -22.73
CA LEU A 219 21.68 21.28 -21.39
C LEU A 219 22.40 19.95 -21.39
N TRP A 220 23.71 20.00 -21.24
CA TRP A 220 24.49 18.80 -21.08
C TRP A 220 25.09 18.75 -19.68
N PRO A 221 25.00 17.60 -19.01
CA PRO A 221 25.91 17.34 -17.90
C PRO A 221 27.36 17.52 -18.37
N GLY A 222 28.20 18.03 -17.46
CA GLY A 222 29.64 18.16 -17.71
C GLY A 222 30.26 16.84 -18.16
N ALA A 223 31.41 16.89 -18.84
CA ALA A 223 32.08 15.71 -19.38
C ALA A 223 32.35 14.63 -18.32
N GLU A 224 32.62 15.05 -17.07
CA GLU A 224 32.83 14.17 -15.92
C GLU A 224 31.59 13.34 -15.59
N ILE A 225 30.43 13.98 -15.52
CA ILE A 225 29.14 13.33 -15.22
C ILE A 225 28.79 12.33 -16.33
N LYS A 226 29.00 12.73 -17.60
CA LYS A 226 28.81 11.82 -18.75
C LYS A 226 29.69 10.58 -18.64
N LEU A 227 30.95 10.75 -18.25
CA LEU A 227 31.89 9.64 -18.09
C LEU A 227 31.47 8.72 -16.92
N ALA A 228 31.04 9.29 -15.80
CA ALA A 228 30.58 8.55 -14.64
C ALA A 228 29.35 7.67 -14.95
N PHE A 229 28.29 8.26 -15.51
CA PHE A 229 27.13 7.50 -15.99
C PHE A 229 27.47 6.60 -17.17
N SER A 230 28.53 6.92 -17.92
CA SER A 230 29.00 6.04 -18.97
C SER A 230 29.48 4.71 -18.43
N LYS A 231 30.42 4.79 -17.48
CA LYS A 231 30.99 3.64 -16.81
C LYS A 231 29.89 2.83 -16.10
N LYS A 232 29.02 3.51 -15.35
CA LYS A 232 27.93 2.87 -14.60
C LYS A 232 26.94 2.13 -15.49
N HIS A 233 26.54 2.73 -16.61
CA HIS A 233 25.70 2.06 -17.61
C HIS A 233 26.36 0.79 -18.15
N ASP A 234 27.66 0.83 -18.45
CA ASP A 234 28.35 -0.30 -19.05
C ASP A 234 28.53 -1.44 -18.03
N GLU A 235 28.77 -1.10 -16.75
CA GLU A 235 28.75 -2.01 -15.61
C GLU A 235 27.37 -2.70 -15.45
N LEU A 236 26.28 -1.91 -15.42
CA LEU A 236 24.91 -2.43 -15.31
C LEU A 236 24.47 -3.25 -16.54
N LEU A 237 24.91 -2.87 -17.73
CA LEU A 237 24.62 -3.63 -18.95
C LEU A 237 25.39 -4.96 -18.98
N ALA A 238 26.55 -5.03 -18.33
CA ALA A 238 27.35 -6.24 -18.24
C ALA A 238 26.71 -7.31 -17.35
N SER A 239 26.01 -6.92 -16.28
CA SER A 239 25.34 -7.86 -15.37
C SER A 239 24.05 -8.47 -15.95
N ILE A 240 23.47 -7.89 -17.00
CA ILE A 240 22.35 -8.53 -17.73
C ILE A 240 22.87 -9.79 -18.45
N PRO A 241 22.22 -10.97 -18.33
CA PRO A 241 22.61 -12.19 -19.03
C PRO A 241 22.70 -12.01 -20.55
N TYR A 242 23.67 -12.66 -21.19
CA TYR A 242 23.92 -12.50 -22.64
C TYR A 242 22.74 -12.94 -23.52
N ASN A 243 21.97 -13.94 -23.08
CA ASN A 243 20.86 -14.50 -23.86
C ASN A 243 19.53 -13.75 -23.68
N ASP A 244 19.52 -12.61 -22.98
CA ASP A 244 18.30 -11.84 -22.78
C ASP A 244 17.93 -11.04 -24.06
N PRO A 245 16.78 -11.29 -24.69
CA PRO A 245 16.35 -10.54 -25.88
C PRO A 245 16.15 -9.05 -25.62
N GLN A 246 15.91 -8.61 -24.37
CA GLN A 246 15.83 -7.20 -23.99
C GLN A 246 17.20 -6.52 -23.98
N LYS A 247 18.28 -7.26 -23.68
CA LYS A 247 19.66 -6.72 -23.75
C LYS A 247 20.01 -6.29 -25.17
N ASP A 248 19.60 -7.09 -26.14
CA ASP A 248 19.76 -6.78 -27.56
C ASP A 248 18.92 -5.57 -27.97
N GLN A 249 17.70 -5.43 -27.44
CA GLN A 249 16.87 -4.25 -27.68
C GLN A 249 17.55 -2.98 -27.13
N LEU A 250 18.05 -3.01 -25.89
CA LEU A 250 18.78 -1.89 -25.27
C LEU A 250 20.01 -1.46 -26.08
N ARG A 251 20.77 -2.43 -26.61
CA ARG A 251 21.93 -2.17 -27.48
C ARG A 251 21.54 -1.59 -28.84
N LYS A 252 20.46 -2.12 -29.45
CA LYS A 252 20.01 -1.76 -30.81
C LYS A 252 19.20 -0.46 -30.85
N GLU A 253 18.74 0.04 -29.72
CA GLU A 253 17.90 1.25 -29.62
C GLU A 253 18.63 2.55 -30.03
N LYS A 254 19.90 2.49 -30.46
CA LYS A 254 20.75 3.61 -30.87
C LYS A 254 20.24 4.47 -32.05
N SER A 255 19.05 4.26 -32.63
CA SER A 255 18.67 5.02 -33.83
C SER A 255 17.19 5.09 -34.23
N GLN A 256 16.23 4.66 -33.40
CA GLN A 256 14.82 4.64 -33.81
C GLN A 256 13.88 5.45 -32.90
N PRO A 257 13.99 6.79 -32.86
CA PRO A 257 13.05 7.65 -32.12
C PRO A 257 11.59 7.52 -32.61
N ARG A 258 11.37 6.92 -33.78
CA ARG A 258 10.03 6.75 -34.36
C ARG A 258 9.26 5.54 -33.83
N LEU A 259 9.93 4.47 -33.38
CA LEU A 259 9.23 3.25 -32.96
C LEU A 259 8.57 3.40 -31.57
N TRP A 260 9.18 4.18 -30.68
CA TRP A 260 8.64 4.45 -29.35
C TRP A 260 7.35 5.28 -29.43
N LEU A 261 7.31 6.30 -30.30
CA LEU A 261 6.10 7.08 -30.56
C LEU A 261 4.95 6.23 -31.10
N VAL A 262 5.24 5.25 -31.98
CA VAL A 262 4.22 4.33 -32.50
C VAL A 262 3.71 3.40 -31.40
N ARG A 263 4.59 2.84 -30.56
CA ARG A 263 4.17 1.99 -29.43
C ARG A 263 3.37 2.80 -28.39
N TYR A 264 3.80 4.01 -28.07
CA TYR A 264 3.11 4.91 -27.15
C TYR A 264 1.74 5.33 -27.69
N ALA A 265 1.64 5.63 -28.99
CA ALA A 265 0.37 5.91 -29.64
C ALA A 265 -0.58 4.69 -29.60
N ILE A 266 -0.08 3.47 -29.82
CA ILE A 266 -0.89 2.25 -29.72
C ILE A 266 -1.43 2.06 -28.30
N VAL A 267 -0.60 2.27 -27.27
CA VAL A 267 -1.04 2.17 -25.87
C VAL A 267 -2.06 3.25 -25.53
N ILE A 268 -1.84 4.51 -25.94
CA ILE A 268 -2.82 5.59 -25.75
C ILE A 268 -4.15 5.25 -26.42
N ILE A 269 -4.12 4.75 -27.66
CA ILE A 269 -5.33 4.35 -28.38
C ILE A 269 -6.05 3.21 -27.63
N ALA A 270 -5.31 2.20 -27.15
CA ALA A 270 -5.89 1.11 -26.37
C ALA A 270 -6.54 1.60 -25.06
N VAL A 271 -5.90 2.53 -24.34
CA VAL A 271 -6.44 3.14 -23.13
C VAL A 271 -7.68 3.97 -23.42
N ILE A 272 -7.67 4.78 -24.49
CA ILE A 272 -8.86 5.56 -24.92
C ILE A 272 -10.01 4.63 -25.29
N LEU A 273 -9.74 3.52 -25.99
CA LEU A 273 -10.76 2.54 -26.35
C LEU A 273 -11.32 1.83 -25.12
N ALA A 274 -10.47 1.44 -24.17
CA ALA A 274 -10.90 0.87 -22.90
C ALA A 274 -11.75 1.86 -22.09
N PHE A 275 -11.35 3.13 -22.01
CA PHE A 275 -12.10 4.17 -21.32
C PHE A 275 -13.48 4.42 -21.95
N LYS A 276 -13.55 4.47 -23.29
CA LYS A 276 -14.83 4.56 -24.02
C LYS A 276 -15.71 3.33 -23.77
N GLY A 277 -15.12 2.14 -23.73
CA GLY A 277 -15.82 0.90 -23.37
C GLY A 277 -16.41 0.94 -21.95
N CYS A 278 -15.63 1.38 -20.96
CA CYS A 278 -16.09 1.55 -19.59
C CYS A 278 -17.18 2.62 -19.47
N GLN A 279 -17.06 3.76 -20.15
CA GLN A 279 -18.12 4.78 -20.19
C GLN A 279 -19.42 4.24 -20.79
N TYR A 280 -19.33 3.44 -21.85
CA TYR A 280 -20.49 2.80 -22.45
C TYR A 280 -21.19 1.85 -21.46
N LEU A 281 -20.44 0.96 -20.80
CA LEU A 281 -20.98 0.04 -19.79
C LEU A 281 -21.57 0.77 -18.59
N TYR A 282 -20.90 1.83 -18.11
CA TYR A 282 -21.40 2.67 -17.00
C TYR A 282 -22.72 3.34 -17.36
N ASN A 283 -22.81 3.95 -18.54
CA ASN A 283 -24.04 4.58 -19.01
C ASN A 283 -25.17 3.57 -19.20
N SER A 284 -24.86 2.38 -19.72
CA SER A 284 -25.83 1.28 -19.85
C SER A 284 -26.36 0.82 -18.48
N GLY A 285 -25.48 0.62 -17.50
CA GLY A 285 -25.87 0.26 -16.13
C GLY A 285 -26.72 1.34 -15.46
N ARG A 286 -26.38 2.62 -15.65
CA ARG A 286 -27.16 3.74 -15.12
C ARG A 286 -28.57 3.78 -15.69
N GLU A 287 -28.74 3.47 -16.97
CA GLU A 287 -30.05 3.44 -17.61
C GLU A 287 -30.90 2.27 -17.10
N GLN A 288 -30.31 1.09 -16.90
CA GLN A 288 -31.01 -0.04 -16.26
C GLN A 288 -31.46 0.29 -14.83
N ILE A 289 -30.65 1.01 -14.05
CA ILE A 289 -31.02 1.44 -12.70
C ILE A 289 -32.20 2.42 -12.74
N ARG A 290 -32.21 3.38 -13.67
CA ARG A 290 -33.34 4.31 -13.85
C ARG A 290 -34.62 3.56 -14.20
N GLN A 291 -34.56 2.64 -15.16
CA GLN A 291 -35.70 1.82 -15.57
C GLN A 291 -36.27 1.02 -14.38
N ARG A 292 -35.41 0.44 -13.54
CA ARG A 292 -35.85 -0.25 -12.31
C ARG A 292 -36.47 0.69 -11.29
N GLN A 293 -35.92 1.90 -11.10
CA GLN A 293 -36.50 2.88 -10.19
C GLN A 293 -37.89 3.33 -10.64
N ASP A 294 -38.10 3.50 -11.95
CA ASP A 294 -39.39 3.88 -12.50
C ASP A 294 -40.41 2.73 -12.41
N GLN A 295 -39.98 1.48 -12.63
CA GLN A 295 -40.82 0.29 -12.38
C GLN A 295 -41.26 0.20 -10.92
N VAL A 296 -40.34 0.37 -9.95
CA VAL A 296 -40.68 0.34 -8.52
C VAL A 296 -41.64 1.48 -8.13
N LYS A 297 -41.49 2.67 -8.73
CA LYS A 297 -42.44 3.78 -8.52
C LYS A 297 -43.83 3.44 -9.07
N GLU A 298 -43.90 2.82 -10.25
CA GLU A 298 -45.16 2.40 -10.85
C GLU A 298 -45.85 1.30 -10.02
N GLU A 299 -45.10 0.31 -9.53
CA GLU A 299 -45.63 -0.72 -8.63
C GLU A 299 -46.18 -0.12 -7.33
N ARG A 300 -45.43 0.80 -6.69
CA ARG A 300 -45.93 1.51 -5.49
C ARG A 300 -47.19 2.33 -5.76
N ALA A 301 -47.29 2.95 -6.94
CA ALA A 301 -48.49 3.69 -7.33
C ALA A 301 -49.68 2.73 -7.51
N ARG A 302 -49.48 1.56 -8.12
CA ARG A 302 -50.51 0.53 -8.26
C ARG A 302 -50.96 -0.01 -6.90
N ASP A 303 -50.02 -0.31 -6.00
CA ASP A 303 -50.33 -0.77 -4.64
C ASP A 303 -51.12 0.28 -3.84
N SER A 304 -50.75 1.56 -3.97
CA SER A 304 -51.47 2.66 -3.34
C SER A 304 -52.91 2.79 -3.86
N VAL A 305 -53.12 2.60 -5.16
CA VAL A 305 -54.47 2.63 -5.76
C VAL A 305 -55.27 1.40 -5.33
N ALA A 306 -54.67 0.21 -5.32
CA ALA A 306 -55.32 -1.01 -4.88
C ALA A 306 -55.81 -0.91 -3.42
N LYS A 307 -54.96 -0.38 -2.54
CA LYS A 307 -55.30 -0.11 -1.13
C LYS A 307 -56.47 0.89 -1.01
N ALA A 308 -56.45 1.97 -1.78
CA ALA A 308 -57.54 2.95 -1.76
C ALA A 308 -58.89 2.35 -2.22
N ILE A 309 -58.87 1.42 -3.18
CA ILE A 309 -60.06 0.70 -3.63
C ILE A 309 -60.58 -0.24 -2.52
N GLU A 310 -59.70 -0.94 -1.82
CA GLU A 310 -60.06 -1.81 -0.69
C GLU A 310 -60.69 -1.02 0.46
N ASP A 311 -60.06 0.09 0.85
CA ASP A 311 -60.57 1.00 1.89
C ASP A 311 -61.94 1.58 1.51
N ALA A 312 -62.13 2.00 0.26
CA ALA A 312 -63.41 2.51 -0.24
C ALA A 312 -64.50 1.42 -0.25
N THR A 313 -64.14 0.19 -0.60
CA THR A 313 -65.06 -0.95 -0.59
C THR A 313 -65.49 -1.32 0.83
N LEU A 314 -64.56 -1.28 1.79
CA LEU A 314 -64.84 -1.51 3.20
C LEU A 314 -65.77 -0.42 3.77
N ALA A 315 -65.49 0.85 3.46
CA ALA A 315 -66.34 1.97 3.87
C ALA A 315 -67.75 1.86 3.29
N ALA A 316 -67.90 1.44 2.03
CA ALA A 316 -69.20 1.20 1.41
C ALA A 316 -70.00 0.10 2.12
N LYS A 317 -69.35 -1.03 2.47
CA LYS A 317 -69.98 -2.12 3.23
C LYS A 317 -70.42 -1.68 4.63
N GLN A 318 -69.58 -0.92 5.34
CA GLN A 318 -69.93 -0.39 6.66
C GLN A 318 -71.14 0.57 6.58
N ALA A 319 -71.21 1.40 5.55
CA ALA A 319 -72.35 2.29 5.32
C ALA A 319 -73.65 1.51 5.03
N GLU A 320 -73.57 0.35 4.38
CA GLU A 320 -74.72 -0.52 4.12
C GLU A 320 -75.23 -1.21 5.41
N ILE A 321 -74.32 -1.71 6.26
CA ILE A 321 -74.66 -2.27 7.57
C ILE A 321 -75.35 -1.20 8.44
N ALA A 322 -74.80 0.02 8.50
CA ALA A 322 -75.39 1.12 9.26
C ALA A 322 -76.82 1.47 8.79
N LYS A 323 -77.11 1.35 7.48
CA LYS A 323 -78.46 1.52 6.95
C LYS A 323 -79.40 0.41 7.44
N GLN A 324 -78.95 -0.83 7.51
CA GLN A 324 -79.76 -1.96 8.00
C GLN A 324 -80.10 -1.82 9.49
N ASP A 325 -79.18 -1.35 10.32
CA ASP A 325 -79.42 -1.14 11.75
C ASP A 325 -80.37 0.04 12.03
N SER A 326 -80.46 1.00 11.11
CA SER A 326 -81.39 2.14 11.21
C SER A 326 -82.85 1.79 10.90
N THR A 327 -83.14 0.55 10.48
CA THR A 327 -84.51 0.12 10.19
C THR A 327 -85.30 0.02 11.49
N PRO A 328 -86.35 0.84 11.71
CA PRO A 328 -87.05 0.87 12.98
C PRO A 328 -87.66 -0.51 13.29
N PRO A 329 -87.59 -0.98 14.55
CA PRO A 329 -88.09 -2.28 14.92
C PRO A 329 -89.56 -2.42 14.50
N PRO A 330 -89.96 -3.59 13.96
CA PRO A 330 -91.32 -3.79 13.50
C PRO A 330 -92.29 -3.49 14.64
N LYS A 331 -93.22 -2.54 14.39
CA LYS A 331 -94.22 -2.12 15.38
C LYS A 331 -94.85 -3.35 16.03
N PRO A 332 -94.92 -3.43 17.37
CA PRO A 332 -95.42 -4.62 18.06
C PRO A 332 -96.82 -4.95 17.54
N LYS A 333 -96.97 -6.16 16.97
CA LYS A 333 -98.25 -6.67 16.51
C LYS A 333 -99.20 -6.68 17.72
N LYS A 334 -100.23 -5.83 17.68
CA LYS A 334 -101.28 -5.77 18.70
C LYS A 334 -101.90 -7.17 18.85
N THR A 335 -101.51 -7.91 19.88
CA THR A 335 -102.15 -9.17 20.26
C THR A 335 -103.57 -8.86 20.71
N ARG A 336 -104.51 -9.18 19.83
CA ARG A 336 -105.96 -9.05 20.06
C ARG A 336 -106.34 -10.02 21.19
N LYS A 337 -106.54 -9.48 22.40
CA LYS A 337 -107.11 -10.22 23.54
C LYS A 337 -108.47 -10.79 23.10
N ARG A 338 -108.56 -12.11 22.93
CA ARG A 338 -109.82 -12.86 22.90
C ARG A 338 -110.36 -12.85 24.34
N LYS A 339 -111.41 -12.07 24.60
CA LYS A 339 -112.26 -12.25 25.78
C LYS A 339 -113.16 -13.48 25.54
N LYS A 340 -113.13 -14.40 26.49
CA LYS A 340 -114.20 -15.38 26.73
C LYS A 340 -115.35 -14.68 27.44
#